data_AF-A0A264VMD3-F1
#
_entry.id   AF-A0A264VMD3-F1
#
_cell.length_a   1.000
_cell.length_b   1.000
_cell.length_c   1.000
_cell.angle_alpha   90.00
_cell.angle_beta   90.00
_cell.angle_gamma   90.00
#
_symmetry.space_group_name_H-M   'P 1'
#
loop_
_entity.id
_entity.type
_entity.pdbx_description
1 polymer ?
#
loop_
_entity_poly.entity_id
_entity_poly.type
_entity_poly.pdbx_seq_one_letter_code
_entity_poly.pdbx_strand_id
1 'polypeptide(L)'
;MSLSPQKSQTWGKINPPVFFVSAFIIICVVAIAAIFPQRSEILLKALQAQLFENASWFYILAVALILLTVAYLGLSRFGEIKLGPDHSQPQFSYLWGRLRIRKIKHAKA
;
A
#
# COMPACT_ATOMS: atom_id res chain seq x y z
N MET A 1 19.42 -6.46 -36.19
CA MET A 1 18.99 -7.38 -35.13
C MET A 1 20.03 -7.36 -34.01
N SER A 2 19.98 -6.35 -33.13
CA SER A 2 20.94 -6.19 -32.03
C SER A 2 20.22 -6.47 -30.71
N LEU A 3 20.66 -7.52 -30.02
CA LEU A 3 20.18 -7.88 -28.68
C LEU A 3 20.71 -6.83 -27.70
N SER A 4 19.80 -6.05 -27.10
CA SER A 4 20.15 -5.25 -25.93
C SER A 4 20.39 -6.19 -24.75
N PRO A 5 21.53 -6.08 -24.04
CA PRO A 5 21.80 -6.90 -22.88
C PRO A 5 20.79 -6.55 -21.78
N GLN A 6 19.95 -7.51 -21.44
CA GLN A 6 18.98 -7.40 -20.36
C GLN A 6 19.75 -7.36 -19.03
N LYS A 7 19.81 -6.19 -18.40
CA LYS A 7 20.47 -5.97 -17.10
C LYS A 7 19.75 -6.80 -16.04
N SER A 8 20.34 -7.94 -15.68
CA SER A 8 19.87 -8.79 -14.59
C SER A 8 19.76 -7.95 -13.33
N GLN A 9 18.54 -7.74 -12.85
CA GLN A 9 18.25 -7.10 -11.57
C GLN A 9 18.85 -7.98 -10.48
N THR A 10 20.04 -7.61 -10.00
CA THR A 10 20.63 -8.25 -8.83
C THR A 10 19.75 -7.92 -7.64
N TRP A 11 19.16 -8.97 -7.07
CA TRP A 11 18.53 -9.08 -5.76
C TRP A 11 18.87 -7.90 -4.83
N GLY A 12 17.81 -7.25 -4.34
CA GLY A 12 17.87 -5.98 -3.63
C GLY A 12 18.94 -5.96 -2.55
N LYS A 13 19.89 -5.02 -2.68
CA LYS A 13 20.84 -4.71 -1.63
C LYS A 13 20.03 -4.17 -0.44
N ILE A 14 19.94 -4.95 0.62
CA ILE A 14 19.35 -4.50 1.89
C ILE A 14 20.21 -3.33 2.36
N ASN A 15 19.57 -2.19 2.64
CA ASN A 15 20.25 -1.06 3.27
C ASN A 15 20.53 -1.43 4.73
N PRO A 16 21.78 -1.81 5.08
CA PRO A 16 22.06 -2.39 6.40
C PRO A 16 21.67 -1.46 7.56
N PRO A 17 21.96 -0.14 7.51
CA PRO A 17 21.60 0.78 8.59
C PRO A 17 20.10 0.80 8.89
N VAL A 18 19.25 0.86 7.86
CA VAL A 18 17.80 0.95 8.05
C VAL A 18 17.25 -0.37 8.60
N PHE A 19 17.74 -1.50 8.09
CA PHE A 19 17.31 -2.82 8.55
C PHE A 19 17.66 -3.05 10.03
N PHE A 20 18.91 -2.80 10.43
CA PHE A 20 19.34 -3.01 11.80
C PHE A 20 18.66 -2.06 12.78
N VAL A 21 18.51 -0.78 12.42
CA VAL A 21 17.84 0.21 13.29
C VAL A 21 16.36 -0.16 13.49
N SER A 22 15.63 -0.47 12.40
CA SER A 22 14.22 -0.87 12.53
C SER A 22 14.06 -2.17 13.30
N ALA A 23 14.88 -3.19 13.01
CA ALA A 23 14.82 -4.48 13.72
C ALA A 23 15.12 -4.31 15.21
N PHE A 24 16.13 -3.52 15.56
CA PHE A 24 16.49 -3.24 16.94
C PHE A 24 15.35 -2.57 17.71
N ILE A 25 14.75 -1.51 17.15
CA ILE A 25 13.62 -0.81 17.78
C ILE A 25 12.43 -1.76 17.99
N ILE A 26 12.08 -2.57 16.98
CA ILE A 26 10.97 -3.53 17.08
C ILE A 26 11.25 -4.54 18.20
N ILE A 27 12.44 -5.15 18.22
CA ILE A 27 12.80 -6.14 19.26
C ILE A 27 12.74 -5.51 20.65
N CYS A 28 13.26 -4.29 20.83
CA CYS A 28 13.20 -3.60 22.11
C CYS A 28 11.75 -3.37 22.58
N VAL A 29 10.89 -2.84 21.70
CA VAL A 29 9.48 -2.59 22.05
C VAL A 29 8.76 -3.89 22.40
N VAL A 30 8.97 -4.95 21.61
CA VAL A 30 8.35 -6.27 21.86
C VAL A 30 8.87 -6.88 23.16
N ALA A 31 10.16 -6.80 23.43
CA ALA A 31 10.74 -7.32 24.68
C ALA A 31 10.16 -6.62 25.91
N ILE A 32 10.04 -5.29 25.88
CA ILE A 32 9.43 -4.51 26.98
C ILE A 32 7.97 -4.92 27.16
N ALA A 33 7.21 -5.04 26.06
CA ALA A 33 5.82 -5.47 26.09
C ALA A 33 5.64 -6.90 26.62
N ALA A 34 6.58 -7.79 26.31
CA ALA A 34 6.54 -9.20 26.73
C ALA A 34 6.90 -9.39 28.22
N ILE A 35 7.89 -8.63 28.74
CA ILE A 35 8.33 -8.75 30.14
C ILE A 35 7.35 -8.04 31.09
N PHE A 36 6.83 -6.86 30.70
CA PHE A 36 5.92 -6.05 31.52
C PHE A 36 4.64 -5.69 30.76
N PRO A 37 3.71 -6.64 30.57
CA PRO A 37 2.55 -6.43 29.73
C PRO A 37 1.58 -5.38 30.29
N GLN A 38 1.31 -5.38 31.60
CA GLN A 38 0.34 -4.45 32.19
C GLN A 38 0.78 -2.98 32.09
N ARG A 39 2.08 -2.72 32.31
CA ARG A 39 2.64 -1.36 32.20
C ARG A 39 2.68 -0.91 30.74
N SER A 40 3.08 -1.80 29.84
CA SER A 40 3.14 -1.52 28.40
C SER A 40 1.76 -1.24 27.84
N GLU A 41 0.74 -1.97 28.27
CA GLU A 41 -0.65 -1.73 27.87
C GLU A 41 -1.13 -0.33 28.27
N ILE A 42 -0.88 0.10 29.51
CA ILE A 42 -1.26 1.44 29.99
C ILE A 42 -0.55 2.52 29.18
N LEU A 43 0.77 2.38 28.98
CA LEU A 43 1.57 3.36 28.23
C LEU A 43 1.13 3.44 26.76
N LEU A 44 0.97 2.30 26.09
CA LEU A 44 0.55 2.25 24.70
C LEU A 44 -0.87 2.79 24.51
N LYS A 45 -1.80 2.50 25.44
CA LYS A 45 -3.16 3.06 25.42
C LYS A 45 -3.15 4.57 25.65
N ALA A 46 -2.35 5.08 26.58
CA ALA A 46 -2.23 6.51 26.83
C ALA A 46 -1.66 7.25 25.60
N LEU A 47 -0.60 6.71 24.99
CA LEU A 47 -0.03 7.23 23.75
C LEU A 47 -1.02 7.17 22.58
N GLN A 48 -1.75 6.06 22.45
CA GLN A 48 -2.77 5.88 21.43
C GLN A 48 -3.89 6.93 21.61
N ALA A 49 -4.41 7.11 22.83
CA ALA A 49 -5.46 8.08 23.12
C ALA A 49 -5.00 9.51 22.78
N GLN A 50 -3.81 9.90 23.21
CA GLN A 50 -3.23 11.21 22.90
C GLN A 50 -3.04 11.42 21.40
N LEU A 51 -2.62 10.39 20.66
CA LEU A 51 -2.50 10.45 19.21
C LEU A 51 -3.87 10.63 18.54
N PHE A 52 -4.88 9.88 18.97
CA PHE A 52 -6.23 10.06 18.43
C PHE A 52 -6.81 11.43 18.78
N GLU A 53 -6.74 11.91 20.01
CA GLU A 53 -7.27 13.22 20.39
C GLU A 53 -6.66 14.35 19.53
N ASN A 54 -5.34 14.35 19.35
CA ASN A 54 -4.64 15.43 18.67
C ASN A 54 -4.57 15.27 17.14
N ALA A 55 -4.47 14.04 16.63
CA ALA A 55 -4.25 13.78 15.20
C ALA A 55 -5.52 13.35 14.44
N SER A 56 -6.63 13.03 15.12
CA SER A 56 -7.85 12.56 14.42
C SER A 56 -8.39 13.55 13.41
N TRP A 57 -8.42 14.85 13.73
CA TRP A 57 -8.93 15.87 12.81
C TRP A 57 -8.10 15.95 11.53
N PHE A 58 -6.77 15.88 11.66
CA PHE A 58 -5.84 15.86 10.53
C PHE A 58 -5.97 14.56 9.72
N TYR A 59 -6.13 13.41 10.40
CA TYR A 59 -6.34 12.11 9.75
C TYR A 59 -7.62 12.09 8.90
N ILE A 60 -8.75 12.59 9.44
CA ILE A 60 -10.03 12.65 8.72
C ILE A 60 -9.89 13.55 7.48
N LEU A 61 -9.26 14.72 7.61
CA LEU A 61 -9.01 15.62 6.48
C LEU A 61 -8.09 14.99 5.43
N ALA A 62 -7.01 14.34 5.84
CA ALA A 62 -6.07 13.68 4.92
C ALA A 62 -6.74 12.55 4.14
N VAL A 63 -7.52 11.70 4.82
CA VAL A 63 -8.29 10.62 4.18
C VAL A 63 -9.33 11.20 3.22
N ALA A 64 -10.09 12.22 3.64
CA ALA A 64 -11.06 12.88 2.78
C ALA A 64 -10.41 13.49 1.54
N LEU A 65 -9.26 14.15 1.69
CA LEU A 65 -8.51 14.74 0.59
C LEU A 65 -7.97 13.69 -0.37
N ILE A 66 -7.40 12.59 0.13
CA ILE A 66 -6.91 11.48 -0.70
C ILE A 66 -8.08 10.85 -1.46
N LEU A 67 -9.21 10.59 -0.79
CA LEU A 67 -10.40 10.03 -1.44
C LEU A 67 -10.95 10.96 -2.51
N LEU A 68 -11.05 12.27 -2.23
CA LEU A 68 -11.46 13.27 -3.21
C LEU A 68 -10.48 13.28 -4.39
N THR A 69 -9.18 13.27 -4.12
CA THR A 69 -8.14 13.27 -5.17
C THR A 69 -8.22 12.02 -6.04
N VAL A 70 -8.38 10.83 -5.44
CA VAL A 70 -8.50 9.57 -6.17
C VAL A 70 -9.81 9.52 -6.97
N ALA A 71 -10.92 9.96 -6.38
CA ALA A 71 -12.20 10.06 -7.08
C ALA A 71 -12.13 11.06 -8.23
N TYR A 72 -11.49 12.21 -8.03
CA TYR A 72 -11.26 13.20 -9.07
C TYR A 72 -10.39 12.64 -10.19
N LEU A 73 -9.26 12.01 -9.87
CA LEU A 73 -8.38 11.39 -10.88
C LEU A 73 -9.10 10.27 -11.65
N GLY A 74 -9.93 9.46 -10.97
CA GLY A 74 -10.66 8.35 -11.57
C GLY A 74 -11.86 8.77 -12.43
N LEU A 75 -12.57 9.83 -12.05
CA LEU A 75 -13.72 10.36 -12.81
C LEU A 75 -13.30 11.38 -13.88
N SER A 76 -12.11 11.96 -13.74
CA SER A 76 -11.57 12.93 -14.69
C SER A 76 -10.83 12.25 -15.85
N ARG A 77 -10.58 13.01 -16.91
CA ARG A 77 -9.78 12.61 -18.08
C ARG A 77 -8.35 12.17 -17.72
N PHE A 78 -7.85 12.53 -16.53
CA PHE A 78 -6.55 12.07 -16.03
C PHE A 78 -6.52 10.57 -15.73
N GLY A 79 -7.66 9.91 -15.52
CA GLY A 79 -7.75 8.46 -15.33
C GLY A 79 -7.50 7.65 -16.61
N GLU A 80 -7.58 8.27 -17.80
CA GLU A 80 -7.29 7.62 -19.08
C GLU A 80 -5.80 7.61 -19.42
N ILE A 81 -4.97 8.31 -18.63
CA ILE A 81 -3.52 8.38 -18.86
C ILE A 81 -2.89 7.06 -18.46
N LYS A 82 -2.28 6.37 -19.42
CA LYS A 82 -1.51 5.15 -19.16
C LYS A 82 -0.27 5.52 -18.32
N LEU A 83 -0.10 4.86 -17.18
CA LEU A 83 1.06 5.01 -16.28
C LEU A 83 2.36 4.34 -16.83
N GLY A 84 2.52 4.30 -18.16
CA GLY A 84 3.64 3.67 -18.86
C GLY A 84 3.81 4.28 -20.25
N PRO A 85 4.89 3.93 -20.98
CA PRO A 85 5.12 4.44 -22.34
C PRO A 85 3.88 4.26 -23.22
N ASP A 86 3.57 5.20 -24.11
CA ASP A 86 2.30 5.25 -24.89
C ASP A 86 1.96 3.95 -25.65
N HIS A 87 2.99 3.13 -25.88
CA HIS A 87 3.07 1.91 -26.66
C HIS A 87 3.20 0.65 -25.78
N SER A 88 3.08 0.81 -24.45
CA SER A 88 3.03 -0.29 -23.50
C SER A 88 1.65 -0.97 -23.55
N GLN A 89 1.67 -2.27 -23.89
CA GLN A 89 0.52 -3.14 -23.77
C GLN A 89 0.38 -3.58 -22.30
N PRO A 90 -0.84 -3.72 -21.76
CA PRO A 90 -1.03 -4.18 -20.39
C PRO A 90 -0.37 -5.54 -20.20
N GLN A 91 0.58 -5.64 -19.27
CA GLN A 91 1.29 -6.89 -18.97
C GLN A 91 0.38 -7.95 -18.30
N PHE A 92 -0.83 -7.57 -17.92
CA PHE A 92 -1.84 -8.46 -17.36
C PHE A 92 -3.04 -8.55 -18.31
N SER A 93 -3.29 -9.76 -18.84
CA SER A 93 -4.54 -10.04 -19.55
C SER A 93 -5.71 -9.90 -18.58
N TYR A 94 -6.67 -9.02 -18.90
CA TYR A 94 -7.93 -8.79 -18.16
C TYR A 94 -8.91 -9.98 -18.24
N LEU A 95 -8.42 -11.21 -18.06
CA LEU A 95 -9.21 -12.43 -18.10
C LEU A 95 -10.32 -12.42 -17.02
N TRP A 96 -10.07 -11.71 -15.93
CA TRP A 96 -11.00 -11.62 -14.80
C TRP A 96 -12.27 -10.81 -15.10
N GLY A 97 -12.16 -9.69 -15.83
CA GLY A 97 -13.32 -8.84 -16.17
C GLY A 97 -14.23 -9.45 -17.24
N ARG A 98 -13.65 -10.22 -18.17
CA ARG A 98 -14.40 -10.78 -19.31
C ARG A 98 -15.20 -12.04 -18.97
N LEU A 99 -14.79 -12.81 -17.96
CA LEU A 99 -15.47 -14.06 -17.56
C LEU A 99 -16.72 -13.82 -16.71
N ARG A 100 -16.85 -12.67 -16.03
CA ARG A 100 -18.02 -12.38 -15.16
C ARG A 100 -19.29 -12.04 -15.94
N ILE A 101 -19.16 -11.46 -17.14
CA ILE A 101 -20.33 -11.00 -17.94
C ILE A 101 -20.95 -12.15 -18.74
N ARG A 102 -20.16 -13.15 -19.16
CA ARG A 102 -20.70 -14.31 -19.92
C ARG A 102 -21.57 -15.25 -19.07
N LYS A 103 -21.27 -15.43 -17.77
CA LYS A 103 -22.02 -16.36 -16.92
C LYS A 103 -23.46 -15.89 -16.61
N ILE A 104 -23.75 -14.59 -16.66
CA ILE A 104 -25.11 -14.08 -16.39
C ILE A 104 -26.06 -14.35 -17.56
N LYS A 105 -25.55 -14.44 -18.80
CA LYS A 105 -26.39 -14.68 -19.98
C LYS A 105 -26.85 -16.13 -20.12
N HIS A 106 -26.07 -17.09 -19.62
CA HIS A 106 -26.40 -18.52 -19.70
C HIS A 106 -27.21 -19.06 -18.52
N ALA A 107 -27.36 -18.29 -17.43
CA ALA A 107 -28.21 -18.65 -16.30
C ALA A 107 -29.68 -18.21 -16.47
N LYS A 108 -30.03 -17.62 -17.62
CA LYS A 108 -31.36 -17.05 -17.90
C LYS A 108 -31.96 -17.56 -19.22
N ALA A 109 -31.53 -18.73 -19.70
CA ALA A 109 -32.11 -19.45 -20.82
C ALA A 109 -32.58 -20.83 -20.36
#